data_AF-X1RYY2-F1
#
_entry.id   AF-X1RYY2-F1
#
_cell.length_a   1.000
_cell.length_b   1.000
_cell.length_c   1.000
_cell.angle_alpha   90.00
_cell.angle_beta   90.00
_cell.angle_gamma   90.00
#
_symmetry.space_group_name_H-M   'P 1'
#
loop_
_entity.id
_entity.type
_entity.pdbx_description
1 polymer ?
#
loop_
_entity_poly.entity_id
_entity_poly.type
_entity_poly.pdbx_seq_one_letter_code
_entity_poly.pdbx_strand_id
1 'polypeptide(L)'
;HKRERVHPPKVVETVHRAVLATLALASSGHLQIYDLGTKANYGMGSTGTVLAGRPIPKEIGQRSGKYILDARVFQRLKDLWPHLRKIIEAERHYLRIPAQRIVDGGGRYREDDAIIDYAIGLEALLLKDINAELSYRFALRGATILAWYSGEKEKFFIQLQDFYDIRSKIVHGGQVDSIKLRDARSNAEKALRDIWWWCFSNKENLSRALAKVDKLIMK
;
A
#
# COMPACT_ATOMS: atom_id res chain seq x y z
N HIS A 1 -2.67 4.90 -41.43
CA HIS A 1 -1.69 4.19 -40.57
C HIS A 1 -2.29 3.90 -39.19
N LYS A 2 -2.47 2.63 -38.84
CA LYS A 2 -2.84 2.19 -37.48
C LYS A 2 -1.65 2.49 -36.55
N ARG A 3 -1.86 3.33 -35.53
CA ARG A 3 -0.88 3.55 -34.46
C ARG A 3 -0.93 2.33 -33.52
N GLU A 4 0.04 1.45 -33.60
CA GLU A 4 0.23 0.41 -32.57
C GLU A 4 0.73 1.09 -31.29
N ARG A 5 -0.02 0.91 -30.20
CA ARG A 5 0.40 1.32 -28.86
C ARG A 5 1.52 0.38 -28.43
N VAL A 6 2.77 0.82 -28.52
CA VAL A 6 3.91 0.09 -27.96
C VAL A 6 3.74 0.07 -26.44
N HIS A 7 3.27 -1.05 -25.89
CA HIS A 7 3.26 -1.26 -24.45
C HIS A 7 4.70 -1.40 -23.97
N PRO A 8 5.07 -0.79 -22.82
CA PRO A 8 6.39 -1.01 -22.24
C PRO A 8 6.57 -2.53 -22.02
N PRO A 9 7.79 -3.05 -22.19
CA PRO A 9 8.06 -4.46 -21.93
C PRO A 9 7.58 -4.84 -20.53
N LYS A 10 6.93 -6.00 -20.37
CA LYS A 10 6.40 -6.48 -19.07
C LYS A 10 7.41 -6.37 -17.91
N VAL A 11 8.70 -6.52 -18.22
CA VAL A 11 9.82 -6.39 -17.28
C VAL A 11 9.91 -4.98 -16.68
N VAL A 12 9.75 -3.92 -17.49
CA VAL A 12 9.80 -2.52 -17.04
C VAL A 12 8.65 -2.21 -16.10
N GLU A 13 7.44 -2.68 -16.44
CA GLU A 13 6.26 -2.50 -15.60
C GLU A 13 6.40 -3.22 -14.24
N THR A 14 7.02 -4.40 -14.26
CA THR A 14 7.24 -5.21 -13.05
C THR A 14 8.25 -4.54 -12.11
N VAL A 15 9.37 -4.06 -12.65
CA VAL A 15 10.39 -3.33 -11.88
C VAL A 15 9.81 -2.03 -11.33
N HIS A 16 9.04 -1.29 -12.13
CA HIS A 16 8.39 -0.06 -11.70
C HIS A 16 7.45 -0.29 -10.51
N ARG A 17 6.59 -1.32 -10.58
CA ARG A 17 5.71 -1.71 -9.47
C ARG A 17 6.49 -2.12 -8.22
N ALA A 18 7.58 -2.86 -8.39
CA ALA A 18 8.43 -3.27 -7.28
C ALA A 18 9.08 -2.08 -6.56
N VAL A 19 9.58 -1.11 -7.34
CA VAL A 19 10.13 0.15 -6.80
C VAL A 19 9.05 0.93 -6.06
N LEU A 20 7.88 1.13 -6.68
CA LEU A 20 6.76 1.84 -6.07
C LEU A 20 6.31 1.19 -4.77
N ALA A 21 6.10 -0.12 -4.75
CA ALA A 21 5.70 -0.84 -3.54
C ALA A 21 6.77 -0.74 -2.45
N THR A 22 8.05 -0.82 -2.81
CA THR A 22 9.14 -0.67 -1.84
C THR A 22 9.18 0.71 -1.22
N LEU A 23 9.05 1.76 -2.03
CA LEU A 23 8.97 3.14 -1.53
C LEU A 23 7.70 3.33 -0.68
N ALA A 24 6.57 2.86 -1.20
CA ALA A 24 5.28 2.94 -0.54
C ALA A 24 5.23 2.09 0.73
N LEU A 25 6.16 1.17 0.98
CA LEU A 25 6.34 0.45 2.26
C LEU A 25 7.29 1.20 3.21
N ALA A 26 8.23 1.98 2.69
CA ALA A 26 9.23 2.69 3.45
C ALA A 26 8.71 3.97 4.11
N SER A 27 7.90 4.74 3.38
CA SER A 27 7.35 6.01 3.86
C SER A 27 5.92 6.19 3.38
N SER A 28 5.15 6.90 4.19
CA SER A 28 3.78 7.29 3.85
C SER A 28 3.76 8.47 2.90
N GLY A 29 2.60 8.67 2.27
CA GLY A 29 2.32 9.80 1.40
C GLY A 29 2.22 9.45 -0.09
N HIS A 30 1.88 10.48 -0.87
CA HIS A 30 1.59 10.33 -2.29
C HIS A 30 2.89 10.23 -3.09
N LEU A 31 3.14 9.05 -3.67
CA LEU A 31 4.28 8.81 -4.55
C LEU A 31 3.89 9.15 -5.99
N GLN A 32 4.51 10.19 -6.53
CA GLN A 32 4.46 10.50 -7.96
C GLN A 32 5.83 10.22 -8.57
N ILE A 33 5.86 9.36 -9.59
CA ILE A 33 7.07 9.16 -10.39
C ILE A 33 6.99 10.08 -11.59
N TYR A 34 7.99 10.94 -11.71
CA TYR A 34 8.27 11.68 -12.92
C TYR A 34 9.33 10.89 -13.69
N ASP A 35 8.98 10.40 -14.87
CA ASP A 35 9.99 9.84 -15.79
C ASP A 35 10.86 11.00 -16.29
N LEU A 36 12.07 11.09 -15.74
CA LEU A 36 13.06 12.11 -16.13
C LEU A 36 13.76 11.76 -17.46
N GLY A 37 13.45 10.60 -18.06
CA GLY A 37 14.26 10.05 -19.14
C GLY A 37 13.62 8.89 -19.89
N THR A 38 12.50 9.14 -20.55
CA THR A 38 12.29 8.59 -21.89
C THR A 38 12.12 9.73 -22.89
N LYS A 39 13.18 10.03 -23.64
CA LYS A 39 13.00 10.48 -25.02
C LYS A 39 12.32 9.32 -25.75
N ALA A 40 10.99 9.24 -25.65
CA ALA A 40 10.20 8.52 -26.62
C ALA A 40 10.43 9.27 -27.94
N ASN A 41 11.28 8.71 -28.80
CA ASN A 41 11.45 9.14 -30.17
C ASN A 41 10.11 8.93 -30.90
N TYR A 42 9.20 9.88 -30.77
CA TYR A 42 8.23 10.14 -31.82
C TYR A 42 9.01 10.92 -32.89
N GLY A 43 9.44 10.25 -33.96
CA GLY A 43 10.15 10.89 -35.09
C GLY A 43 9.37 12.09 -35.64
N MET A 44 9.96 13.11 -36.26
CA MET A 44 11.24 13.25 -36.94
C MET A 44 11.79 14.65 -36.59
N GLY A 45 13.03 14.75 -36.13
CA GLY A 45 13.63 16.01 -35.65
C GLY A 45 14.26 15.86 -34.27
N SER A 46 15.28 15.00 -34.16
CA SER A 46 16.09 14.88 -32.95
C SER A 46 16.95 16.13 -32.76
N THR A 47 16.48 17.09 -31.97
CA THR A 47 17.34 17.94 -31.15
C THR A 47 16.57 18.23 -29.86
N GLY A 48 17.22 18.01 -28.73
CA GLY A 48 16.55 18.04 -27.43
C GLY A 48 15.83 19.35 -27.19
N THR A 49 14.52 19.28 -27.04
CA THR A 49 13.75 20.30 -26.32
C THR A 49 12.51 19.61 -25.79
N VAL A 50 12.38 19.62 -24.47
CA VAL A 50 11.10 19.33 -23.81
C VAL A 50 10.14 20.40 -24.32
N LEU A 51 9.14 20.01 -25.12
CA LEU A 51 8.04 20.88 -25.48
C LEU A 51 7.23 21.15 -24.21
N ALA A 52 7.66 22.17 -23.48
CA ALA A 52 6.90 22.90 -22.49
C ALA A 52 5.63 23.43 -23.19
N GLY A 53 4.55 22.67 -23.15
CA GLY A 53 3.33 23.03 -23.86
C GLY A 53 2.05 22.42 -23.30
N ARG A 54 2.13 21.51 -22.33
CA ARG A 54 1.00 21.25 -21.44
C ARG A 54 1.37 21.82 -20.08
N PRO A 55 0.57 22.76 -19.55
CA PRO A 55 0.79 23.19 -18.17
C PRO A 55 0.71 21.92 -17.33
N ILE A 56 1.76 21.66 -16.54
CA ILE A 56 1.64 20.78 -15.37
C ILE A 56 0.36 21.26 -14.68
N PRO A 57 -0.69 20.42 -14.53
CA PRO A 57 -1.92 20.87 -13.93
C PRO A 57 -1.59 21.54 -12.61
N LYS A 58 -1.78 22.87 -12.53
CA LYS A 58 -1.40 23.70 -11.37
C LYS A 58 -2.10 23.28 -10.08
N GLU A 59 -3.05 22.33 -10.17
CA GLU A 59 -3.91 21.90 -9.07
C GLU A 59 -3.67 20.45 -8.60
N ILE A 60 -2.85 19.64 -9.28
CA ILE A 60 -2.55 18.27 -8.82
C ILE A 60 -1.30 18.30 -7.94
N GLY A 61 -1.41 18.96 -6.79
CA GLY A 61 -0.25 19.15 -5.89
C GLY A 61 -0.54 19.75 -4.51
N GLN A 62 -1.80 20.08 -4.18
CA GLN A 62 -2.11 20.68 -2.87
C GLN A 62 -2.26 19.69 -1.70
N ARG A 63 -1.90 18.41 -1.88
CA ARG A 63 -1.90 17.44 -0.77
C ARG A 63 -0.61 16.62 -0.61
N SER A 64 0.43 16.93 -1.37
CA SER A 64 1.72 16.22 -1.28
C SER A 64 2.68 16.98 -0.38
N GLY A 65 2.78 16.54 0.88
CA GLY A 65 3.93 16.88 1.72
C GLY A 65 5.24 16.40 1.07
N LYS A 66 6.36 17.02 1.43
CA LYS A 66 7.69 16.64 0.93
C LYS A 66 7.97 15.17 1.31
N TYR A 67 8.07 14.29 0.32
CA TYR A 67 8.49 12.90 0.54
C TYR A 67 10.01 12.89 0.78
N ILE A 68 10.44 12.77 2.05
CA ILE A 68 11.85 12.79 2.43
C ILE A 68 12.31 11.35 2.67
N LEU A 69 13.11 10.82 1.74
CA LEU A 69 13.92 9.63 2.03
C LEU A 69 15.21 10.09 2.70
N ASP A 70 15.32 9.88 4.01
CA ASP A 70 16.61 10.06 4.66
C ASP A 70 17.59 8.94 4.28
N ALA A 71 18.89 9.18 4.50
CA ALA A 71 19.93 8.23 4.12
C ALA A 71 19.79 6.86 4.80
N ARG A 72 19.19 6.81 6.01
CA ARG A 72 19.00 5.57 6.78
C ARG A 72 17.88 4.74 6.17
N VAL A 73 16.75 5.38 5.84
CA VAL A 73 15.62 4.74 5.14
C VAL A 73 16.09 4.23 3.79
N PHE A 74 16.84 5.05 3.04
CA PHE A 74 17.38 4.63 1.74
C PHE A 74 18.32 3.42 1.86
N GLN A 75 19.25 3.44 2.81
CA GLN A 75 20.17 2.31 3.00
C GLN A 75 19.42 1.03 3.40
N ARG A 76 18.47 1.13 4.34
CA ARG A 76 17.61 0.00 4.72
C ARG A 76 16.86 -0.57 3.52
N LEU A 77 16.32 0.29 2.64
CA LEU A 77 15.64 -0.17 1.43
C LEU A 77 16.60 -0.87 0.47
N LYS A 78 17.80 -0.34 0.28
CA LYS A 78 18.82 -0.94 -0.57
C LYS A 78 19.19 -2.35 -0.09
N ASP A 79 19.31 -2.53 1.22
CA ASP A 79 19.66 -3.83 1.82
C ASP A 79 18.50 -4.84 1.70
N LEU A 80 17.26 -4.37 1.83
CA LEU A 80 16.06 -5.22 1.75
C LEU A 80 15.60 -5.47 0.31
N TRP A 81 16.03 -4.65 -0.65
CA TRP A 81 15.58 -4.68 -2.04
C TRP A 81 15.59 -6.07 -2.68
N PRO A 82 16.66 -6.90 -2.57
CA PRO A 82 16.67 -8.24 -3.17
C PRO A 82 15.55 -9.15 -2.66
N HIS A 83 15.16 -8.98 -1.38
CA HIS A 83 14.09 -9.77 -0.75
C HIS A 83 12.71 -9.24 -1.15
N LEU A 84 12.53 -7.92 -1.13
CA LEU A 84 11.29 -7.24 -1.53
C LEU A 84 10.95 -7.54 -2.99
N ARG A 85 11.95 -7.43 -3.87
CA ARG A 85 11.81 -7.73 -5.30
C ARG A 85 11.31 -9.16 -5.53
N LYS A 86 11.93 -10.15 -4.90
CA LYS A 86 11.49 -11.56 -5.00
C LYS A 86 10.04 -11.75 -4.59
N ILE A 87 9.59 -11.08 -3.53
CA ILE A 87 8.21 -11.15 -3.04
C ILE A 87 7.22 -10.54 -4.03
N ILE A 88 7.54 -9.35 -4.57
CA ILE A 88 6.63 -8.60 -5.44
C ILE A 88 6.54 -9.25 -6.82
N GLU A 89 7.66 -9.78 -7.31
CA GLU A 89 7.74 -10.51 -8.59
C GLU A 89 7.13 -11.91 -8.52
N ALA A 90 7.08 -12.53 -7.34
CA ALA A 90 6.49 -13.86 -7.17
C ALA A 90 4.97 -13.86 -7.41
N GLU A 91 4.47 -14.81 -8.21
CA GLU A 91 3.05 -14.88 -8.56
C GLU A 91 2.14 -15.16 -7.36
N ARG A 92 2.59 -15.97 -6.40
CA ARG A 92 1.75 -16.51 -5.31
C ARG A 92 2.20 -16.13 -3.91
N HIS A 93 2.99 -15.07 -3.75
CA HIS A 93 3.45 -14.67 -2.42
C HIS A 93 2.37 -13.88 -1.67
N TYR A 94 2.04 -14.28 -0.44
CA TYR A 94 0.95 -13.67 0.34
C TYR A 94 1.14 -12.17 0.63
N LEU A 95 2.40 -11.72 0.75
CA LEU A 95 2.74 -10.29 0.92
C LEU A 95 2.60 -9.44 -0.35
N ARG A 96 2.44 -10.05 -1.53
CA ARG A 96 2.40 -9.32 -2.80
C ARG A 96 1.14 -8.46 -2.92
N ILE A 97 -0.04 -9.04 -2.70
CA ILE A 97 -1.31 -8.33 -2.83
C ILE A 97 -1.39 -7.16 -1.85
N PRO A 98 -1.08 -7.33 -0.55
CA PRO A 98 -1.00 -6.22 0.40
C PRO A 98 -0.05 -5.10 -0.04
N ALA A 99 1.15 -5.43 -0.52
CA ALA A 99 2.11 -4.43 -1.01
C ALA A 99 1.57 -3.65 -2.21
N GLN A 100 0.91 -4.33 -3.16
CA GLN A 100 0.28 -3.69 -4.30
C GLN A 100 -0.84 -2.74 -3.85
N ARG A 101 -1.68 -3.16 -2.90
CA ARG A 101 -2.78 -2.35 -2.39
C ARG A 101 -2.34 -1.10 -1.63
N ILE A 102 -1.18 -1.11 -1.00
CA ILE A 102 -0.58 0.11 -0.43
C ILE A 102 -0.30 1.13 -1.54
N VAL A 103 0.28 0.70 -2.67
CA VAL A 103 0.58 1.58 -3.81
C VAL A 103 -0.72 2.10 -4.43
N ASP A 104 -1.66 1.20 -4.73
CA ASP A 104 -2.92 1.53 -5.39
C ASP A 104 -3.71 2.54 -4.53
N GLY A 105 -3.89 2.25 -3.23
CA GLY A 105 -4.57 3.13 -2.29
C GLY A 105 -3.85 4.47 -2.08
N GLY A 106 -2.52 4.45 -2.04
CA GLY A 106 -1.70 5.66 -1.96
C GLY A 106 -1.92 6.59 -3.15
N GLY A 107 -2.13 6.03 -4.34
CA GLY A 107 -2.39 6.76 -5.59
C GLY A 107 -3.85 7.23 -5.77
N ARG A 108 -4.80 6.81 -4.94
CA ARG A 108 -6.21 7.21 -5.09
C ARG A 108 -6.43 8.66 -4.71
N TYR A 109 -7.21 9.35 -5.55
CA TYR A 109 -7.69 10.70 -5.27
C TYR A 109 -8.81 10.71 -4.23
N ARG A 110 -9.79 9.80 -4.37
CA ARG A 110 -10.91 9.71 -3.44
C ARG A 110 -10.54 8.84 -2.23
N GLU A 111 -10.99 9.26 -1.05
CA GLU A 111 -10.68 8.59 0.22
C GLU A 111 -11.35 7.21 0.31
N ASP A 112 -12.56 7.07 -0.23
CA ASP A 112 -13.32 5.83 -0.25
C ASP A 112 -12.59 4.73 -1.05
N ASP A 113 -12.14 5.04 -2.26
CA ASP A 113 -11.35 4.12 -3.08
C ASP A 113 -10.05 3.69 -2.35
N ALA A 114 -9.37 4.63 -1.69
CA ALA A 114 -8.15 4.35 -0.93
C ALA A 114 -8.41 3.37 0.23
N ILE A 115 -9.49 3.61 0.98
CA ILE A 115 -9.93 2.77 2.08
C ILE A 115 -10.24 1.34 1.60
N ILE A 116 -10.90 1.19 0.46
CA ILE A 116 -11.17 -0.13 -0.12
C ILE A 116 -9.87 -0.85 -0.48
N ASP A 117 -8.92 -0.16 -1.12
CA ASP A 117 -7.62 -0.75 -1.44
C ASP A 117 -6.90 -1.23 -0.16
N TYR A 118 -6.80 -0.38 0.87
CA TYR A 118 -6.16 -0.76 2.13
C TYR A 118 -6.89 -1.88 2.87
N ALA A 119 -8.22 -1.91 2.81
CA ALA A 119 -9.01 -2.98 3.39
C ALA A 119 -8.68 -4.32 2.73
N ILE A 120 -8.61 -4.37 1.40
CA ILE A 120 -8.22 -5.59 0.68
C ILE A 120 -6.83 -6.06 1.13
N GLY A 121 -5.88 -5.15 1.30
CA GLY A 121 -4.54 -5.46 1.78
C GLY A 121 -4.54 -6.02 3.21
N LEU A 122 -5.30 -5.42 4.11
CA LEU A 122 -5.42 -5.87 5.50
C LEU A 122 -6.17 -7.20 5.61
N GLU A 123 -7.29 -7.37 4.90
CA GLU A 123 -8.06 -8.62 4.87
C GLU A 123 -7.20 -9.79 4.37
N ALA A 124 -6.38 -9.57 3.34
CA ALA A 124 -5.45 -10.57 2.82
C ALA A 124 -4.39 -11.02 3.85
N LEU A 125 -4.01 -10.15 4.81
CA LEU A 125 -3.06 -10.48 5.87
C LEU A 125 -3.73 -11.04 7.13
N LEU A 126 -4.94 -10.57 7.46
CA LEU A 126 -5.55 -10.81 8.77
C LEU A 126 -6.63 -11.88 8.75
N LEU A 127 -7.35 -12.06 7.64
CA LEU A 127 -8.52 -12.93 7.55
C LEU A 127 -8.24 -14.25 6.84
N LYS A 128 -6.96 -14.57 6.60
CA LYS A 128 -6.62 -15.89 6.08
C LYS A 128 -7.18 -16.98 7.02
N ASP A 129 -7.83 -17.97 6.41
CA ASP A 129 -8.42 -19.13 7.06
C ASP A 129 -9.61 -18.79 7.99
N ILE A 130 -10.25 -17.61 7.85
CA ILE A 130 -11.42 -17.19 8.61
C ILE A 130 -12.63 -16.96 7.70
N ASN A 131 -13.78 -17.55 8.06
CA ASN A 131 -15.04 -17.41 7.32
C ASN A 131 -16.20 -16.82 8.14
N ALA A 132 -16.00 -16.57 9.44
CA ALA A 132 -17.03 -16.04 10.34
C ALA A 132 -16.46 -14.92 11.21
N GLU A 133 -17.33 -14.04 11.72
CA GLU A 133 -16.95 -12.93 12.61
C GLU A 133 -15.85 -12.03 12.03
N LEU A 134 -15.90 -11.76 10.72
CA LEU A 134 -14.81 -11.12 9.98
C LEU A 134 -14.36 -9.80 10.63
N SER A 135 -15.29 -8.90 10.99
CA SER A 135 -14.96 -7.62 11.63
C SER A 135 -14.21 -7.81 12.96
N TYR A 136 -14.74 -8.65 13.86
CA TYR A 136 -14.13 -8.89 15.16
C TYR A 136 -12.75 -9.54 15.03
N ARG A 137 -12.63 -10.57 14.19
CA ARG A 137 -11.35 -11.29 13.98
C ARG A 137 -10.30 -10.41 13.30
N PHE A 138 -10.73 -9.58 12.35
CA PHE A 138 -9.89 -8.58 11.70
C PHE A 138 -9.29 -7.63 12.73
N ALA A 139 -10.14 -7.01 13.55
CA ALA A 139 -9.72 -6.06 14.56
C ALA A 139 -8.82 -6.72 15.61
N LEU A 140 -9.18 -7.92 16.08
CA LEU A 140 -8.44 -8.62 17.13
C LEU A 140 -7.04 -9.06 16.69
N ARG A 141 -6.92 -9.66 15.50
CA ARG A 141 -5.61 -10.06 14.95
C ARG A 141 -4.76 -8.85 14.64
N GLY A 142 -5.32 -7.84 13.96
CA GLY A 142 -4.59 -6.63 13.61
C GLY A 142 -4.11 -5.88 14.86
N ALA A 143 -4.96 -5.73 15.88
CA ALA A 143 -4.59 -5.08 17.13
C ALA A 143 -3.49 -5.83 17.88
N THR A 144 -3.57 -7.17 17.90
CA THR A 144 -2.54 -8.01 18.52
C THR A 144 -1.19 -7.86 17.81
N ILE A 145 -1.17 -7.77 16.48
CA ILE A 145 0.05 -7.54 15.71
C ILE A 145 0.59 -6.12 15.90
N LEU A 146 -0.27 -5.10 15.87
CA LEU A 146 0.15 -3.70 16.04
C LEU A 146 0.66 -3.42 17.46
N ALA A 147 0.06 -4.07 18.46
CA ALA A 147 0.49 -3.96 19.86
C ALA A 147 1.65 -4.89 20.22
N TRP A 148 2.20 -5.66 19.26
CA TRP A 148 3.21 -6.67 19.52
C TRP A 148 4.44 -6.14 20.28
N TYR A 149 4.77 -4.86 20.08
CA TYR A 149 5.88 -4.19 20.76
C TYR A 149 5.47 -2.98 21.61
N SER A 150 4.29 -2.39 21.40
CA SER A 150 3.88 -1.13 22.03
C SER A 150 2.84 -1.27 23.15
N GLY A 151 2.15 -2.41 23.27
CA GLY A 151 1.18 -2.67 24.34
C GLY A 151 -0.19 -1.98 24.22
N GLU A 152 -0.41 -1.07 23.27
CA GLU A 152 -1.67 -0.33 23.08
C GLU A 152 -2.78 -1.13 22.35
N LYS A 153 -3.00 -2.39 22.74
CA LYS A 153 -3.91 -3.32 22.02
C LYS A 153 -5.34 -2.80 21.89
N GLU A 154 -5.92 -2.26 22.97
CA GLU A 154 -7.31 -1.78 22.99
C GLU A 154 -7.54 -0.65 21.99
N LYS A 155 -6.63 0.32 21.94
CA LYS A 155 -6.68 1.44 20.99
C LYS A 155 -6.67 0.94 19.54
N PHE A 156 -5.74 0.03 19.20
CA PHE A 156 -5.69 -0.52 17.85
C PHE A 156 -6.91 -1.36 17.51
N PHE A 157 -7.49 -2.04 18.49
CA PHE A 157 -8.71 -2.81 18.30
C PHE A 157 -9.87 -1.90 17.89
N ILE A 158 -10.12 -0.84 18.65
CA ILE A 158 -11.16 0.16 18.36
C ILE A 158 -10.92 0.79 16.98
N GLN A 159 -9.69 1.22 16.70
CA GLN A 159 -9.34 1.82 15.40
C GLN A 159 -9.60 0.89 14.21
N LEU A 160 -9.28 -0.41 14.34
CA LEU A 160 -9.49 -1.38 13.26
C LEU A 160 -10.96 -1.79 13.13
N GLN A 161 -11.72 -1.80 14.22
CA GLN A 161 -13.15 -2.03 14.20
C GLN A 161 -13.87 -0.88 13.48
N ASP A 162 -13.59 0.36 13.87
CA ASP A 162 -14.12 1.57 13.23
C ASP A 162 -13.78 1.59 11.72
N PHE A 163 -12.55 1.22 11.38
CA PHE A 163 -12.12 1.11 9.98
C PHE A 163 -12.95 0.07 9.20
N TYR A 164 -13.17 -1.12 9.79
CA TYR A 164 -13.94 -2.18 9.14
C TYR A 164 -15.40 -1.77 8.91
N ASP A 165 -15.99 -1.06 9.87
CA ASP A 165 -17.35 -0.52 9.77
C ASP A 165 -17.46 0.57 8.69
N ILE A 166 -16.48 1.48 8.62
CA ILE A 166 -16.39 2.48 7.54
C ILE A 166 -16.31 1.81 6.17
N ARG A 167 -15.42 0.81 6.02
CA ARG A 167 -15.29 0.03 4.79
C ARG A 167 -16.60 -0.66 4.41
N SER A 168 -17.27 -1.29 5.38
CA SER A 168 -18.57 -1.94 5.18
C SER A 168 -19.61 -0.94 4.68
N LYS A 169 -19.67 0.24 5.30
CA LYS A 169 -20.58 1.31 4.89
C LYS A 169 -20.32 1.81 3.46
N ILE A 170 -19.06 1.99 3.08
CA ILE A 170 -18.66 2.41 1.73
C ILE A 170 -19.14 1.41 0.67
N VAL A 171 -18.90 0.11 0.85
CA VAL A 171 -19.27 -0.92 -0.14
C VAL A 171 -20.78 -1.08 -0.31
N HIS A 172 -21.56 -0.69 0.70
CA HIS A 172 -23.01 -0.66 0.65
C HIS A 172 -23.59 0.70 0.21
N GLY A 173 -22.75 1.63 -0.24
CA GLY A 173 -23.17 2.95 -0.74
C GLY A 173 -23.61 3.93 0.35
N GLY A 174 -23.27 3.66 1.61
CA GLY A 174 -23.59 4.55 2.73
C GLY A 174 -22.68 5.77 2.79
N GLN A 175 -23.20 6.87 3.35
CA GLN A 175 -22.44 8.12 3.51
C GLN A 175 -21.59 8.12 4.78
N VAL A 176 -20.32 8.51 4.67
CA VAL A 176 -19.39 8.67 5.79
C VAL A 176 -18.91 10.11 5.81
N ASP A 177 -18.77 10.68 7.01
CA ASP A 177 -18.23 12.03 7.17
C ASP A 177 -16.81 12.15 6.60
N SER A 178 -16.51 13.29 5.97
CA SER A 178 -15.25 13.50 5.27
C SER A 178 -14.02 13.50 6.19
N ILE A 179 -14.16 13.88 7.45
CA ILE A 179 -13.08 13.83 8.45
C ILE A 179 -12.81 12.38 8.81
N LYS A 180 -13.86 11.61 9.09
CA LYS A 180 -13.74 10.16 9.38
C LYS A 180 -13.11 9.39 8.23
N LEU A 181 -13.42 9.73 6.97
CA LEU A 181 -12.78 9.12 5.80
C LEU A 181 -11.28 9.40 5.75
N ARG A 182 -10.84 10.63 6.03
CA ARG A 182 -9.41 10.99 6.05
C ARG A 182 -8.66 10.27 7.16
N ASP A 183 -9.24 10.23 8.36
CA ASP A 183 -8.66 9.53 9.50
C ASP A 183 -8.57 8.03 9.24
N ALA A 184 -9.64 7.43 8.72
CA ALA A 184 -9.67 6.02 8.35
C ALA A 184 -8.62 5.69 7.29
N ARG A 185 -8.46 6.53 6.26
CA ARG A 185 -7.41 6.35 5.24
C ARG A 185 -6.01 6.36 5.86
N SER A 186 -5.70 7.40 6.65
CA SER A 186 -4.38 7.57 7.27
C SER A 186 -4.04 6.42 8.20
N ASN A 187 -4.98 6.06 9.08
CA ASN A 187 -4.81 4.97 10.05
C ASN A 187 -4.66 3.62 9.35
N ALA A 188 -5.45 3.36 8.31
CA ALA A 188 -5.40 2.10 7.56
C ALA A 188 -4.12 1.96 6.74
N GLU A 189 -3.64 3.03 6.09
CA GLU A 189 -2.36 3.03 5.40
C GLU A 189 -1.22 2.66 6.37
N LYS A 190 -1.19 3.31 7.53
CA LYS A 190 -0.20 3.04 8.56
C LYS A 190 -0.30 1.62 9.09
N ALA A 191 -1.50 1.17 9.45
CA ALA A 191 -1.74 -0.18 9.95
C ALA A 191 -1.32 -1.25 8.95
N LEU A 192 -1.68 -1.09 7.67
CA LEU A 192 -1.32 -2.03 6.60
C LEU A 192 0.19 -2.12 6.44
N ARG A 193 0.89 -0.99 6.44
CA ARG A 193 2.35 -0.94 6.38
C ARG A 193 3.02 -1.63 7.57
N ASP A 194 2.57 -1.33 8.78
CA ASP A 194 3.15 -1.89 10.01
C ASP A 194 2.94 -3.40 10.09
N ILE A 195 1.72 -3.88 9.79
CA ILE A 195 1.39 -5.31 9.76
C ILE A 195 2.16 -6.01 8.64
N TRP A 196 2.30 -5.38 7.47
CA TRP A 196 3.11 -5.92 6.37
C TRP A 196 4.56 -6.15 6.80
N TRP A 197 5.18 -5.16 7.45
CA TRP A 197 6.56 -5.28 7.94
C TRP A 197 6.70 -6.32 9.04
N TRP A 198 5.70 -6.45 9.91
CA TRP A 198 5.68 -7.52 10.91
C TRP A 198 5.65 -8.89 10.25
N CYS A 199 4.80 -9.10 9.24
CA CYS A 199 4.72 -10.35 8.50
C CYS A 199 6.01 -10.65 7.73
N PHE A 200 6.61 -9.65 7.10
CA PHE A 200 7.89 -9.78 6.39
C PHE A 200 9.02 -10.18 7.34
N SER A 201 9.08 -9.57 8.53
CA SER A 201 10.13 -9.82 9.51
C SER A 201 10.04 -11.21 10.17
N ASN A 202 8.82 -11.77 10.29
CA ASN A 202 8.63 -13.09 10.89
C ASN A 202 9.11 -14.26 10.01
N LYS A 203 9.40 -14.04 8.72
CA LYS A 203 9.90 -15.05 7.73
C LYS A 203 9.09 -16.35 7.61
N GLU A 204 7.98 -16.48 8.33
CA GLU A 204 7.10 -17.63 8.31
C GLU A 204 6.01 -17.47 7.24
N ASN A 205 5.39 -18.59 6.84
CA ASN A 205 4.17 -18.49 6.04
C ASN A 205 3.03 -17.86 6.88
N LEU A 206 2.07 -17.24 6.19
CA LEU A 206 1.02 -16.47 6.84
C LEU A 206 0.19 -17.28 7.85
N SER A 207 -0.17 -18.53 7.54
CA SER A 207 -1.00 -19.34 8.45
C SER A 207 -0.27 -19.66 9.76
N ARG A 208 1.05 -19.93 9.72
CA ARG A 208 1.86 -20.13 10.93
C ARG A 208 2.00 -18.85 11.75
N ALA A 209 2.23 -17.71 11.09
CA ALA A 209 2.32 -16.43 11.76
C ALA A 209 1.00 -16.08 12.48
N LEU A 210 -0.15 -16.29 11.81
CA LEU A 210 -1.47 -16.05 12.40
C LEU A 210 -1.80 -17.03 13.52
N ALA A 211 -1.38 -18.30 13.42
CA ALA A 211 -1.55 -19.25 14.51
C ALA A 211 -0.82 -18.83 15.80
N LYS A 212 0.32 -18.11 15.70
CA LYS A 212 0.99 -17.51 16.87
C LYS A 212 0.18 -16.38 17.48
N VAL A 213 -0.39 -15.53 16.62
CA VAL A 213 -1.27 -14.42 17.04
C VAL A 213 -2.50 -14.97 17.75
N ASP A 214 -3.16 -15.99 17.19
CA ASP A 214 -4.33 -16.62 17.79
C ASP A 214 -4.01 -17.26 19.15
N LYS A 215 -2.85 -17.91 19.29
CA LYS A 215 -2.40 -18.43 20.59
C LYS A 215 -2.19 -17.35 21.65
N LEU A 216 -1.77 -16.14 21.26
CA LEU A 216 -1.63 -15.01 22.19
C LEU A 216 -2.97 -14.37 22.53
N ILE A 217 -3.95 -14.44 21.63
CA ILE A 217 -5.31 -13.96 21.89
C ILE A 217 -6.02 -14.84 22.92
N MET A 218 -5.74 -16.15 22.93
CA MET A 218 -6.36 -17.11 23.85
C MET A 218 -5.72 -17.16 25.25
N LYS A 219 -4.64 -16.41 25.47
CA LYS A 219 -3.97 -16.26 26.77
C LYS A 219 -4.41 -14.97 27.44
#